data_AF-A0A7V3QIC2-F1
#
_entry.id   AF-A0A7V3QIC2-F1
#
_cell.length_a   1.000
_cell.length_b   1.000
_cell.length_c   1.000
_cell.angle_alpha   90.00
_cell.angle_beta   90.00
_cell.angle_gamma   90.00
#
_symmetry.space_group_name_H-M   'P 1'
#
loop_
_entity.id
_entity.type
_entity.pdbx_description
1 polymer ?
#
loop_
_entity_poly.entity_id
_entity_poly.type
_entity_poly.pdbx_seq_one_letter_code
_entity_poly.pdbx_strand_id
1 'polypeptide(L)'
;MEGSMKGVKIILLLVATIFLSNLSFGFYLNLTPSQRKDLAKDWLEVAKSYEKNNKTKKAIVSYKHVYNLYPFSDEAKESQKILKEKYNVSIKTFSEESFEKYNVDLAKKYELKNYNYSVNAYLMAYDVSKKPDYLYQIALLYYKNGNTTKAKEFASKAIEAGFDKSKVKEELIK
;
A
#
# COMPACT_ATOMS: atom_id res chain seq x y z
N MET A 1 -0.21 -3.04 -36.32
CA MET A 1 0.38 -4.06 -35.41
C MET A 1 0.34 -3.52 -33.97
N GLU A 2 -0.79 -3.64 -33.28
CA GLU A 2 -0.99 -3.05 -31.93
C GLU A 2 -1.59 -4.05 -30.90
N GLY A 3 -1.60 -5.34 -31.23
CA GLY A 3 -2.26 -6.37 -30.40
C GLY A 3 -1.38 -7.15 -29.42
N SER A 4 -0.05 -6.95 -29.42
CA SER A 4 0.88 -7.93 -28.82
C SER A 4 1.34 -7.62 -27.37
N MET A 5 1.45 -6.35 -26.97
CA MET A 5 2.05 -6.01 -25.67
C MET A 5 1.19 -6.34 -24.44
N LYS A 6 -0.15 -6.33 -24.56
CA LYS A 6 -1.05 -6.66 -23.43
C LYS A 6 -0.99 -8.14 -23.06
N GLY A 7 -0.85 -9.02 -24.06
CA GLY A 7 -0.77 -10.48 -23.84
C GLY A 7 0.52 -10.90 -23.12
N VAL A 8 1.66 -10.28 -23.45
CA VAL A 8 2.96 -10.59 -22.85
C VAL A 8 3.03 -10.18 -21.37
N LYS A 9 2.46 -9.02 -21.00
CA LYS A 9 2.38 -8.58 -19.59
C LYS A 9 1.54 -9.54 -18.73
N ILE A 10 0.41 -10.03 -19.26
CA ILE A 10 -0.48 -10.96 -18.56
C ILE A 10 0.18 -12.34 -18.37
N ILE A 11 0.95 -12.81 -19.36
CA ILE A 11 1.70 -14.08 -19.25
C ILE A 11 2.82 -13.97 -18.21
N LEU A 12 3.54 -12.84 -18.14
CA LEU A 12 4.53 -12.59 -17.09
C LEU A 12 3.90 -12.52 -15.69
N LEU A 13 2.73 -11.90 -15.54
CA LEU A 13 1.97 -11.89 -14.28
C LEU A 13 1.46 -13.28 -13.87
N LEU A 14 1.09 -14.14 -14.83
CA LEU A 14 0.72 -15.53 -14.57
C LEU A 14 1.91 -16.37 -14.09
N VAL A 15 3.10 -16.19 -14.66
CA VAL A 15 4.33 -16.86 -14.18
C VAL A 15 4.72 -16.39 -12.77
N ALA A 16 4.46 -15.12 -12.43
CA ALA A 16 4.65 -14.63 -11.07
C ALA A 16 3.75 -15.37 -10.04
N THR A 17 2.59 -15.90 -10.44
CA THR A 17 1.67 -16.59 -9.50
C THR A 17 2.21 -17.89 -8.91
N ILE A 18 3.21 -18.52 -9.55
CA ILE A 18 3.90 -19.69 -9.00
C ILE A 18 4.88 -19.30 -7.88
N PHE A 19 5.38 -18.05 -7.88
CA PHE A 19 6.22 -17.49 -6.81
C PHE A 19 5.42 -16.83 -5.66
N LEU A 20 4.13 -16.54 -5.88
CA LEU A 20 3.29 -15.76 -4.97
C LEU A 20 2.81 -16.51 -3.72
N SER A 21 2.91 -17.84 -3.67
CA SER A 21 2.63 -18.60 -2.44
C SER A 21 3.66 -18.34 -1.34
N ASN A 22 4.82 -17.75 -1.68
CA ASN A 22 5.90 -17.38 -0.77
C ASN A 22 6.21 -15.87 -0.77
N LEU A 23 5.34 -15.02 -1.33
CA LEU A 23 5.48 -13.58 -1.13
C LEU A 23 5.22 -13.29 0.35
N SER A 24 6.30 -13.34 1.12
CA SER A 24 6.28 -13.10 2.55
C SER A 24 5.63 -11.74 2.81
N PHE A 25 4.90 -11.64 3.92
CA PHE A 25 4.28 -10.40 4.40
C PHE A 25 5.21 -9.17 4.27
N GLY A 26 6.53 -9.36 4.36
CA GLY A 26 7.54 -8.33 4.17
C GLY A 26 7.61 -7.70 2.77
N PHE A 27 7.18 -8.36 1.70
CA PHE A 27 7.19 -7.76 0.35
C PHE A 27 6.30 -6.50 0.30
N TYR A 28 5.07 -6.60 0.78
CA TYR A 28 4.14 -5.46 0.75
C TYR A 28 4.63 -4.30 1.63
N LEU A 29 5.35 -4.60 2.72
CA LEU A 29 5.92 -3.56 3.59
C LEU A 29 6.99 -2.71 2.91
N ASN A 30 7.60 -3.18 1.81
CA ASN A 30 8.50 -2.38 0.99
C ASN A 30 7.80 -1.43 0.03
N LEU A 31 6.49 -1.57 -0.17
CA LEU A 31 5.75 -0.78 -1.14
C LEU A 31 5.13 0.45 -0.48
N THR A 32 5.32 1.60 -1.14
CA THR A 32 4.61 2.85 -0.83
C THR A 32 3.10 2.73 -1.11
N PRO A 33 2.27 3.64 -0.58
CA PRO A 33 0.84 3.69 -0.91
C PRO A 33 0.54 3.69 -2.42
N SER A 34 1.27 4.50 -3.20
CA SER A 34 1.08 4.56 -4.66
C SER A 34 1.38 3.23 -5.32
N GLN A 35 2.51 2.60 -4.99
CA GLN A 35 2.88 1.31 -5.56
C GLN A 35 1.89 0.20 -5.19
N ARG A 36 1.30 0.24 -4.00
CA ARG A 36 0.26 -0.71 -3.60
C ARG A 36 -1.04 -0.51 -4.38
N LYS A 37 -1.41 0.74 -4.69
CA LYS A 37 -2.56 1.05 -5.56
C LYS A 37 -2.32 0.58 -7.00
N ASP A 38 -1.13 0.83 -7.55
CA ASP A 38 -0.75 0.34 -8.87
C ASP A 38 -0.79 -1.19 -8.95
N LEU A 39 -0.24 -1.85 -7.93
CA LEU A 39 -0.27 -3.31 -7.84
C LEU A 39 -1.71 -3.85 -7.65
N ALA A 40 -2.57 -3.14 -6.91
CA ALA A 40 -3.98 -3.49 -6.76
C ALA A 40 -4.71 -3.47 -8.11
N LYS A 41 -4.39 -2.49 -8.97
CA LYS A 41 -4.90 -2.41 -10.34
C LYS A 41 -4.45 -3.57 -11.21
N ASP A 42 -3.17 -3.89 -11.21
CA ASP A 42 -2.66 -5.05 -11.97
C ASP A 42 -3.32 -6.36 -11.50
N TRP A 43 -3.53 -6.52 -10.20
CA TRP A 43 -4.19 -7.71 -9.65
C TRP A 43 -5.68 -7.80 -9.94
N LEU A 44 -6.35 -6.66 -10.09
CA LEU A 44 -7.74 -6.63 -10.52
C LEU A 44 -7.86 -7.14 -11.97
N GLU A 45 -6.92 -6.76 -12.85
CA GLU A 45 -6.86 -7.28 -14.22
C GLU A 45 -6.62 -8.80 -14.24
N VAL A 46 -5.72 -9.29 -13.37
CA VAL A 46 -5.49 -10.74 -13.19
C VAL A 46 -6.76 -11.45 -12.72
N ALA A 47 -7.47 -10.89 -11.74
CA ALA A 47 -8.70 -11.48 -11.21
C ALA A 47 -9.78 -11.61 -12.31
N LYS A 48 -9.98 -10.54 -13.10
CA LYS A 48 -10.89 -10.51 -14.25
C LYS A 48 -10.46 -11.51 -15.33
N SER A 49 -9.16 -11.66 -15.57
CA SER A 49 -8.64 -12.66 -16.50
C SER A 49 -8.94 -14.10 -16.03
N TYR A 50 -8.72 -14.42 -14.75
CA TYR A 50 -9.09 -15.73 -14.21
C TYR A 50 -10.58 -16.00 -14.29
N GLU A 51 -11.40 -15.00 -14.04
CA GLU A 51 -12.84 -15.09 -14.18
C GLU A 51 -13.26 -15.42 -15.63
N LYS A 52 -12.75 -14.67 -16.62
CA LYS A 52 -13.00 -14.91 -18.04
C LYS A 52 -12.62 -16.32 -18.50
N ASN A 53 -11.62 -16.92 -17.86
CA ASN A 53 -11.14 -18.27 -18.14
C ASN A 53 -11.77 -19.36 -17.26
N ASN A 54 -12.90 -19.07 -16.60
CA ASN A 54 -13.62 -20.00 -15.72
C ASN A 54 -12.75 -20.57 -14.57
N LYS A 55 -11.70 -19.86 -14.16
CA LYS A 55 -10.82 -20.23 -13.04
C LYS A 55 -11.33 -19.60 -11.74
N THR A 56 -12.56 -19.91 -11.34
CA THR A 56 -13.29 -19.28 -10.23
C THR A 56 -12.50 -19.18 -8.92
N LYS A 57 -11.86 -20.27 -8.48
CA LYS A 57 -11.07 -20.26 -7.23
C LYS A 57 -9.92 -19.25 -7.29
N LYS A 58 -9.24 -19.16 -8.44
CA LYS A 58 -8.14 -18.22 -8.63
C LYS A 58 -8.63 -16.78 -8.70
N ALA A 59 -9.75 -16.54 -9.40
CA ALA A 59 -10.38 -15.22 -9.46
C ALA A 59 -10.73 -14.70 -8.05
N ILE A 60 -11.39 -15.52 -7.23
CA ILE A 60 -11.74 -15.16 -5.84
C ILE A 60 -10.49 -14.82 -5.01
N VAL A 61 -9.43 -15.62 -5.11
CA VAL A 61 -8.16 -15.35 -4.41
C VAL A 61 -7.54 -14.04 -4.86
N SER A 62 -7.52 -13.78 -6.17
CA SER A 62 -7.00 -12.53 -6.74
C SER A 62 -7.81 -11.31 -6.30
N TYR A 63 -9.15 -11.35 -6.32
CA TYR A 63 -9.99 -10.26 -5.82
C TYR A 63 -9.76 -9.98 -4.32
N LYS A 64 -9.60 -11.03 -3.49
CA LYS A 64 -9.21 -10.86 -2.08
C LYS A 64 -7.84 -10.21 -1.95
N HIS A 65 -6.93 -10.54 -2.85
CA HIS A 65 -5.58 -9.99 -2.85
C HIS A 65 -5.57 -8.49 -3.19
N VAL A 66 -6.36 -8.04 -4.16
CA VAL A 66 -6.56 -6.61 -4.48
C VAL A 66 -6.93 -5.84 -3.21
N TYR A 67 -7.91 -6.34 -2.44
CA TYR A 67 -8.32 -5.71 -1.20
C TYR A 67 -7.19 -5.66 -0.14
N ASN A 68 -6.42 -6.75 0.00
CA ASN A 68 -5.33 -6.82 0.98
C ASN A 68 -4.15 -5.89 0.64
N LEU A 69 -3.96 -5.53 -0.64
CA LEU A 69 -2.92 -4.59 -1.05
C LEU A 69 -3.22 -3.18 -0.57
N TYR A 70 -4.44 -2.70 -0.84
CA TYR A 70 -4.88 -1.36 -0.46
C TYR A 70 -6.41 -1.29 -0.26
N PRO A 71 -6.92 -1.45 0.99
CA PRO A 71 -8.36 -1.54 1.26
C PRO A 71 -9.24 -0.39 0.79
N PHE A 72 -8.67 0.82 0.65
CA PHE A 72 -9.42 2.04 0.28
C PHE A 72 -9.21 2.47 -1.18
N SER A 73 -8.60 1.64 -2.03
CA SER A 73 -8.46 1.95 -3.46
C SER A 73 -9.78 1.68 -4.19
N ASP A 74 -9.96 2.27 -5.37
CA ASP A 74 -11.17 2.05 -6.15
C ASP A 74 -11.25 0.60 -6.67
N GLU A 75 -10.10 -0.01 -6.95
CA GLU A 75 -9.99 -1.42 -7.33
C GLU A 75 -10.37 -2.38 -6.20
N ALA A 76 -10.07 -2.02 -4.95
CA ALA A 76 -10.49 -2.76 -3.77
C ALA A 76 -12.01 -2.68 -3.58
N LYS A 77 -12.63 -1.51 -3.79
CA LYS A 77 -14.10 -1.34 -3.78
C LYS A 77 -14.76 -2.17 -4.88
N GLU A 78 -14.21 -2.17 -6.09
CA GLU A 78 -14.72 -2.99 -7.20
C GLU A 78 -14.60 -4.49 -6.87
N SER A 79 -13.44 -4.92 -6.37
CA SER A 79 -13.20 -6.31 -6.00
C SER A 79 -14.16 -6.79 -4.90
N GLN A 80 -14.43 -5.95 -3.89
CA GLN A 80 -15.41 -6.23 -2.85
C GLN A 80 -16.82 -6.43 -3.41
N LYS A 81 -17.24 -5.54 -4.31
CA LYS A 81 -18.56 -5.63 -4.95
C LYS A 81 -18.69 -6.95 -5.71
N ILE A 82 -17.71 -7.31 -6.53
CA ILE A 82 -17.70 -8.56 -7.30
C ILE A 82 -17.71 -9.77 -6.37
N LEU A 83 -16.87 -9.79 -5.33
CA LEU A 83 -16.83 -10.87 -4.35
C LEU A 83 -18.19 -11.08 -3.69
N LYS A 84 -18.87 -10.00 -3.28
CA LYS A 84 -20.17 -10.06 -2.63
C LYS A 84 -21.27 -10.49 -3.59
N GLU A 85 -21.44 -9.78 -4.70
CA GLU A 85 -22.61 -9.93 -5.59
C GLU A 85 -22.53 -11.20 -6.45
N LYS A 86 -21.34 -11.54 -6.95
CA LYS A 86 -21.18 -12.66 -7.90
C LYS A 86 -20.80 -13.96 -7.22
N TYR A 87 -19.96 -13.90 -6.19
CA TYR A 87 -19.43 -15.10 -5.54
C TYR A 87 -20.02 -15.38 -4.17
N ASN A 88 -20.89 -14.49 -3.64
CA ASN A 88 -21.41 -14.57 -2.28
C ASN A 88 -20.30 -14.70 -1.22
N VAL A 89 -19.16 -14.04 -1.46
CA VAL A 89 -17.99 -14.02 -0.57
C VAL A 89 -17.93 -12.67 0.11
N SER A 90 -18.05 -12.68 1.44
CA SER A 90 -17.79 -11.49 2.26
C SER A 90 -16.32 -11.47 2.71
N ILE A 91 -15.74 -10.28 2.78
CA ILE A 91 -14.41 -10.05 3.34
C ILE A 91 -14.51 -9.11 4.53
N LYS A 92 -13.66 -9.30 5.54
CA LYS A 92 -13.59 -8.41 6.69
C LYS A 92 -13.06 -7.05 6.23
N THR A 93 -13.87 -6.01 6.39
CA THR A 93 -13.51 -4.65 6.00
C THR A 93 -12.77 -3.93 7.13
N PHE A 94 -11.91 -2.97 6.76
CA PHE A 94 -11.34 -2.02 7.69
C PHE A 94 -12.18 -0.74 7.70
N SER A 95 -12.36 -0.12 8.87
CA SER A 95 -12.62 1.33 8.94
C SER A 95 -11.31 2.08 8.73
N GLU A 96 -11.37 3.35 8.28
CA GLU A 96 -10.19 4.20 8.13
C GLU A 96 -9.38 4.27 9.42
N GLU A 97 -10.05 4.46 10.57
CA GLU A 97 -9.42 4.49 11.89
C GLU A 97 -8.70 3.17 12.23
N SER A 98 -9.34 2.02 12.01
CA SER A 98 -8.72 0.73 12.32
C SER A 98 -7.53 0.43 11.40
N PHE A 99 -7.58 0.88 10.15
CA PHE A 99 -6.48 0.73 9.20
C PHE A 99 -5.34 1.69 9.50
N GLU A 100 -5.63 2.93 9.85
CA GLU A 100 -4.68 3.90 10.35
C GLU A 100 -3.92 3.32 11.55
N LYS A 101 -4.66 2.86 12.57
CA LYS A 101 -4.09 2.25 13.78
C LYS A 101 -3.21 1.04 13.45
N TYR A 102 -3.69 0.14 12.60
CA TYR A 102 -2.92 -1.02 12.16
C TYR A 102 -1.57 -0.61 11.55
N ASN A 103 -1.56 0.40 10.67
CA ASN A 103 -0.34 0.87 10.03
C ASN A 103 0.58 1.63 10.99
N VAL A 104 0.04 2.37 11.96
CA VAL A 104 0.86 3.00 13.02
C VAL A 104 1.54 1.94 13.89
N ASP A 105 0.82 0.91 14.32
CA ASP A 105 1.38 -0.18 15.13
C ASP A 105 2.46 -0.94 14.35
N LEU A 106 2.23 -1.14 13.05
CA LEU A 106 3.20 -1.71 12.12
C LEU A 106 4.45 -0.82 11.99
N ALA A 107 4.25 0.49 11.83
CA ALA A 107 5.35 1.43 11.71
C ALA A 107 6.26 1.37 12.93
N LYS A 108 5.69 1.47 14.13
CA LYS A 108 6.38 1.36 15.43
C LYS A 108 7.13 0.04 15.58
N LYS A 109 6.51 -1.08 15.22
CA LYS A 109 7.12 -2.41 15.27
C LYS A 109 8.41 -2.52 14.44
N TYR A 110 8.49 -1.79 13.33
CA TYR A 110 9.60 -1.88 12.39
C TYR A 110 10.61 -0.72 12.48
N GLU A 111 10.39 0.31 13.31
CA GLU A 111 11.29 1.47 13.41
C GLU A 111 12.77 1.09 13.57
N LEU A 112 13.07 0.11 14.42
CA LEU A 112 14.45 -0.35 14.70
C LEU A 112 14.88 -1.55 13.85
N LYS A 113 13.96 -2.20 13.14
CA LYS A 113 14.22 -3.44 12.39
C LYS A 113 14.41 -3.20 10.91
N ASN A 114 13.61 -2.29 10.34
CA ASN A 114 13.65 -1.94 8.94
C ASN A 114 12.99 -0.57 8.76
N TYR A 115 13.82 0.47 8.61
CA TYR A 115 13.33 1.84 8.53
C TYR A 115 12.40 2.06 7.32
N ASN A 116 12.64 1.39 6.18
CA ASN A 116 11.78 1.50 5.00
C ASN A 116 10.37 0.98 5.28
N TYR A 117 10.24 -0.11 6.04
CA TYR A 117 8.92 -0.67 6.39
C TYR A 117 8.17 0.29 7.29
N SER A 118 8.89 0.92 8.23
CA SER A 118 8.32 1.90 9.13
C SER A 118 7.83 3.14 8.38
N VAL A 119 8.67 3.69 7.49
CA VAL A 119 8.30 4.82 6.63
C VAL A 119 7.06 4.50 5.78
N ASN A 120 7.05 3.35 5.10
CA ASN A 120 5.92 2.97 4.26
C ASN A 120 4.63 2.77 5.06
N ALA A 121 4.73 2.23 6.28
CA ALA A 121 3.57 2.08 7.15
C ALA A 121 3.04 3.44 7.63
N TYR A 122 3.90 4.39 8.02
CA TYR A 122 3.44 5.76 8.30
C TYR A 122 2.86 6.45 7.07
N LEU A 123 3.39 6.22 5.87
CA LEU A 123 2.80 6.72 4.62
C LEU A 123 1.40 6.16 4.38
N MET A 124 1.17 4.88 4.68
CA MET A 124 -0.18 4.27 4.59
C MET A 124 -1.15 4.89 5.61
N ALA A 125 -0.70 5.13 6.84
CA ALA A 125 -1.51 5.81 7.86
C ALA A 125 -1.83 7.26 7.46
N TYR A 126 -0.85 7.99 6.92
CA TYR A 126 -1.07 9.33 6.38
C TYR A 126 -2.03 9.32 5.18
N ASP A 127 -1.93 8.35 4.28
CA ASP A 127 -2.75 8.37 3.06
C ASP A 127 -4.26 8.23 3.35
N VAL A 128 -4.63 7.59 4.46
CA VAL A 128 -6.04 7.51 4.90
C VAL A 128 -6.45 8.63 5.84
N SER A 129 -5.59 9.04 6.79
CA SER A 129 -5.97 9.98 7.85
C SER A 129 -5.67 11.44 7.54
N LYS A 130 -4.72 11.70 6.64
CA LYS A 130 -4.15 13.02 6.31
C LYS A 130 -3.60 13.78 7.53
N LYS A 131 -3.29 13.09 8.63
CA LYS A 131 -2.73 13.71 9.84
C LYS A 131 -1.26 14.09 9.62
N PRO A 132 -0.89 15.37 9.78
CA PRO A 132 0.46 15.84 9.45
C PRO A 132 1.54 15.28 10.40
N ASP A 133 1.17 14.83 11.60
CA ASP A 133 2.05 14.13 12.54
C ASP A 133 2.78 12.95 11.90
N TYR A 134 2.13 12.20 11.01
CA TYR A 134 2.76 11.05 10.35
C TYR A 134 3.84 11.46 9.35
N LEU A 135 3.68 12.59 8.66
CA LEU A 135 4.73 13.16 7.82
C LEU A 135 5.94 13.57 8.66
N TYR A 136 5.70 14.16 9.84
CA TYR A 136 6.78 14.50 10.74
C TYR A 136 7.48 13.26 11.32
N GLN A 137 6.75 12.19 11.66
CA GLN A 137 7.36 10.92 12.07
C GLN A 137 8.26 10.33 10.97
N ILE A 138 7.82 10.41 9.70
CA ILE A 138 8.64 10.00 8.55
C ILE A 138 9.92 10.85 8.44
N ALA A 139 9.81 12.16 8.63
CA ALA A 139 10.97 13.06 8.66
C ALA A 139 12.00 12.64 9.72
N LEU A 140 11.52 12.33 10.93
CA LEU A 140 12.36 11.87 12.04
C LEU A 140 13.03 10.52 11.72
N LEU A 141 12.35 9.59 11.06
CA LEU A 141 12.94 8.32 10.63
C LEU A 141 14.04 8.52 9.60
N TYR A 142 13.82 9.37 8.60
CA TYR A 142 14.87 9.69 7.62
C TYR A 142 16.08 10.36 8.27
N TYR A 143 15.85 11.27 9.22
CA TYR A 143 16.92 11.94 9.96
C TYR A 143 17.75 10.93 10.77
N LYS A 144 17.09 10.05 11.54
CA LYS A 144 17.75 8.98 12.32
C LYS A 144 18.56 8.04 11.44
N ASN A 145 18.13 7.82 10.20
CA ASN A 145 18.83 6.99 9.22
C ASN A 145 19.88 7.77 8.39
N GLY A 146 20.21 9.01 8.77
CA GLY A 146 21.21 9.84 8.09
C GLY A 146 20.79 10.40 6.73
N ASN A 147 19.54 10.21 6.30
CA ASN A 147 19.03 10.77 5.04
C ASN A 147 18.44 12.17 5.29
N THR A 148 19.33 13.13 5.53
CA THR A 148 18.96 14.50 5.88
C THR A 148 18.13 15.18 4.79
N THR A 149 18.40 14.91 3.51
CA THR A 149 17.65 15.49 2.39
C THR A 149 16.17 15.10 2.44
N LYS A 150 15.87 13.80 2.56
CA LYS A 150 14.48 13.34 2.69
C LYS A 150 13.86 13.77 4.02
N ALA A 151 14.65 13.85 5.09
CA ALA A 151 14.16 14.31 6.38
C ALA A 151 13.62 15.75 6.29
N LYS A 152 14.37 16.67 5.68
CA LYS A 152 13.92 18.05 5.44
C LYS A 152 12.70 18.10 4.53
N GLU A 153 12.70 17.33 3.44
CA GLU A 153 11.56 17.25 2.52
C GLU A 153 10.25 16.88 3.26
N PHE A 154 10.28 15.84 4.09
CA PHE A 154 9.10 15.40 4.84
C PHE A 154 8.73 16.35 5.99
N ALA A 155 9.70 17.02 6.61
CA ALA A 155 9.42 18.05 7.61
C ALA A 155 8.68 19.25 7.00
N SER A 156 9.10 19.71 5.82
CA SER A 156 8.39 20.76 5.07
C SER A 156 6.98 20.32 4.71
N LYS A 157 6.81 19.11 4.16
CA LYS A 157 5.48 18.54 3.86
C LYS A 157 4.58 18.45 5.10
N ALA A 158 5.14 18.10 6.26
CA ALA A 158 4.39 18.07 7.51
C ALA A 158 3.87 19.47 7.86
N ILE A 159 4.72 20.50 7.79
CA ILE A 159 4.33 21.90 8.06
C ILE A 159 3.27 22.37 7.07
N GLU A 160 3.45 22.10 5.77
CA GLU A 160 2.47 22.42 4.72
C GLU A 160 1.11 21.75 4.97
N ALA A 161 1.13 20.53 5.51
CA ALA A 161 -0.08 19.79 5.90
C ALA A 161 -0.66 20.23 7.26
N GLY A 162 -0.09 21.25 7.92
CA GLY A 162 -0.60 21.82 9.17
C GLY A 162 0.12 21.37 10.44
N PHE A 163 1.28 20.73 10.35
CA PHE A 163 2.11 20.44 11.53
C PHE A 163 2.67 21.75 12.13
N ASP A 164 2.66 21.83 13.46
CA ASP A 164 3.21 22.98 14.17
C ASP A 164 4.73 23.09 13.96
N LYS A 165 5.15 24.11 13.21
CA LYS A 165 6.55 24.39 12.90
C LYS A 165 7.41 24.55 14.15
N SER A 166 6.85 25.05 15.26
CA SER A 166 7.61 25.22 16.52
C SER A 166 8.04 23.89 17.15
N LYS A 167 7.41 22.78 16.77
CA LYS A 167 7.74 21.42 17.21
C LYS A 167 8.71 20.69 16.28
N VAL A 168 9.07 21.31 15.16
CA VAL A 168 10.02 20.74 14.19
C VAL A 168 11.45 21.03 14.66
N LYS A 169 12.30 20.00 14.64
CA LYS A 169 13.72 20.14 14.96
C LYS A 169 14.38 21.17 14.06
N GLU A 170 15.20 22.06 14.63
CA GLU A 170 15.85 23.15 13.87
C GLU A 170 16.69 22.62 12.69
N GLU A 171 17.33 21.48 12.85
CA GLU A 171 18.14 20.82 11.83
C GLU A 171 17.33 20.36 10.60
N LEU A 172 16.01 20.27 10.74
CA LEU A 172 15.09 19.88 9.66
C LEU A 172 14.47 21.09 8.93
N ILE A 173 14.70 22.31 9.41
CA ILE A 173 14.13 23.56 8.84
C ILE A 173 15.20 24.58 8.41
N LYS A 174 16.46 24.39 8.81
CA LYS A 174 17.64 25.11 8.33
C LYS A 174 18.21 24.40 7.11
#